data_AF-A0A257VUI0-F1
#
_entry.id   AF-A0A257VUI0-F1
#
_cell.length_a   1.000
_cell.length_b   1.000
_cell.length_c   1.000
_cell.angle_alpha   90.00
_cell.angle_beta   90.00
_cell.angle_gamma   90.00
#
_symmetry.space_group_name_H-M   'P 1'
#
loop_
_entity.id
_entity.type
_entity.pdbx_description
1 polymer ?
#
loop_
_entity_poly.entity_id
_entity_poly.type
_entity_poly.pdbx_seq_one_letter_code
_entity_poly.pdbx_strand_id
1 'polypeptide(L)'
;ALYKTHFPLVARWPVEDLWPMVGVIELAWSFAPQKCLDFIDQHLLPCPEMDDLTRQCLHDLPEWDLESVQRIQTLALRASEERLWWAEDYVYLISDHNPDLAPLLASTLFSRRLDELNQNDQDADTERRTRNPLESTNEWHDLPAVAEAAPVVFLRELWSWFVKVATQWYGCAPSSLLNHYGHISHIYYPRSGPHMHRPVLKAFETAVQDCARLKPHRFVEITHAAWTIDNGPIQIMLARGLTEAARTIPAVGLKFLSSDARRLSLGCHSLGDDSYSFELIRAIGPWLDSQQLLEMETLIRHWSQYRPGIELCEDQLEWDRESRLRLLTAIPEDIRSSELSAFIASELSELPNALRKPTRMPWGFVSNISPISKDEMNTADD
;
A
#
# COMPACT_ATOMS: atom_id res chain seq x y z
N ALA A 1 -16.22 -28.72 40.33
CA ALA A 1 -17.45 -28.39 41.09
C ALA A 1 -17.73 -26.89 41.06
N LEU A 2 -16.79 -26.04 41.49
CA LEU A 2 -16.96 -24.56 41.55
C LEU A 2 -17.38 -23.92 40.21
N TYR A 3 -16.80 -24.35 39.09
CA TYR A 3 -17.18 -23.88 37.75
C TYR A 3 -18.69 -23.96 37.46
N LYS A 4 -19.35 -25.08 37.81
CA LYS A 4 -20.77 -25.28 37.50
C LYS A 4 -21.72 -24.56 38.46
N THR A 5 -21.25 -24.14 39.62
CA THR A 5 -22.10 -23.64 40.71
C THR A 5 -21.84 -22.19 41.09
N HIS A 6 -20.59 -21.73 41.01
CA HIS A 6 -20.19 -20.40 41.50
C HIS A 6 -19.97 -19.41 40.35
N PHE A 7 -19.42 -19.83 39.20
CA PHE A 7 -19.16 -18.93 38.07
C PHE A 7 -20.45 -18.29 37.52
N PRO A 8 -21.58 -19.01 37.34
CA PRO A 8 -22.84 -18.38 36.94
C PRO A 8 -23.42 -17.41 37.97
N LEU A 9 -23.08 -17.56 39.26
CA LEU A 9 -23.51 -16.64 40.31
C LEU A 9 -22.63 -15.39 40.34
N VAL A 10 -21.31 -15.57 40.19
CA VAL A 10 -20.34 -14.47 40.12
C VAL A 10 -20.59 -13.63 38.86
N ALA A 11 -20.88 -14.23 37.71
CA ALA A 11 -21.23 -13.50 36.48
C ALA A 11 -22.46 -12.58 36.58
N ARG A 12 -23.22 -12.63 37.69
CA ARG A 12 -24.35 -11.73 37.97
C ARG A 12 -23.99 -10.56 38.89
N TRP A 13 -22.73 -10.48 39.33
CA TRP A 13 -22.26 -9.38 40.16
C TRP A 13 -22.14 -8.09 39.34
N PRO A 14 -22.16 -6.92 39.99
CA PRO A 14 -21.81 -5.66 39.34
C PRO A 14 -20.45 -5.75 38.66
N VAL A 15 -20.28 -5.07 37.53
CA VAL A 15 -19.05 -5.14 36.71
C VAL A 15 -17.81 -4.72 37.53
N GLU A 16 -17.98 -3.77 38.45
CA GLU A 16 -16.89 -3.29 39.31
C GLU A 16 -16.35 -4.39 40.24
N ASP A 17 -17.20 -5.34 40.64
CA ASP A 17 -16.85 -6.44 41.54
C ASP A 17 -16.29 -7.67 40.79
N LEU A 18 -16.32 -7.66 39.45
CA LEU A 18 -15.89 -8.79 38.63
C LEU A 18 -14.39 -8.79 38.29
N TRP A 19 -13.67 -7.69 38.51
CA TRP A 19 -12.24 -7.59 38.19
C TRP A 19 -11.35 -8.69 38.79
N PRO A 20 -11.55 -9.18 40.03
CA PRO A 20 -10.79 -10.31 40.55
C PRO A 20 -10.90 -11.58 39.70
N MET A 21 -11.95 -11.72 38.88
CA MET A 21 -12.11 -12.87 37.97
C MET A 21 -11.07 -12.90 36.85
N VAL A 22 -10.49 -11.76 36.46
CA VAL A 22 -9.39 -11.73 35.49
C VAL A 22 -8.23 -12.59 35.98
N GLY A 23 -7.74 -12.34 37.20
CA GLY A 23 -6.61 -13.10 37.75
C GLY A 23 -6.95 -14.57 37.99
N VAL A 24 -8.21 -14.89 38.29
CA VAL A 24 -8.67 -16.28 38.37
C VAL A 24 -8.61 -16.97 37.00
N ILE A 25 -9.06 -16.29 35.95
CA ILE A 25 -9.04 -16.81 34.57
C ILE A 25 -7.61 -16.93 34.07
N GLU A 26 -6.76 -15.93 34.32
CA GLU A 26 -5.34 -15.90 33.97
C GLU A 26 -4.62 -17.14 34.54
N LEU A 27 -4.76 -17.41 35.84
CA LEU A 27 -4.20 -18.61 36.46
C LEU A 27 -4.80 -19.91 35.89
N ALA A 28 -6.09 -19.89 35.56
CA ALA A 28 -6.82 -21.04 35.07
C ALA A 28 -6.50 -21.41 33.62
N TRP A 29 -5.92 -20.51 32.82
CA TRP A 29 -5.47 -20.82 31.46
C TRP A 29 -4.53 -22.04 31.41
N SER A 30 -3.66 -22.17 32.41
CA SER A 30 -2.68 -23.26 32.49
C SER A 30 -3.27 -24.66 32.72
N PHE A 31 -4.46 -24.78 33.28
CA PHE A 31 -5.04 -26.08 33.67
C PHE A 31 -6.50 -26.31 33.25
N ALA A 32 -7.19 -25.29 32.75
CA ALA A 32 -8.59 -25.37 32.34
C ALA A 32 -8.98 -24.40 31.19
N PRO A 33 -8.20 -24.30 30.10
CA PRO A 33 -8.41 -23.28 29.07
C PRO A 33 -9.80 -23.33 28.43
N GLN A 34 -10.29 -24.52 28.06
CA GLN A 34 -11.62 -24.65 27.47
C GLN A 34 -12.74 -24.15 28.39
N LYS A 35 -12.61 -24.36 29.71
CA LYS A 35 -13.63 -23.87 30.65
C LYS A 35 -13.58 -22.35 30.79
N CYS A 36 -12.40 -21.75 30.69
CA CYS A 36 -12.28 -20.29 30.65
C CYS A 36 -12.95 -19.72 29.40
N LEU A 37 -12.71 -20.32 28.22
CA LEU A 37 -13.38 -19.93 26.97
C LEU A 37 -14.90 -20.11 27.06
N ASP A 38 -15.38 -21.27 27.52
CA ASP A 38 -16.80 -21.53 27.70
C ASP A 38 -17.46 -20.48 28.63
N PHE A 39 -16.76 -20.06 29.69
CA PHE A 39 -17.25 -19.01 30.59
C PHE A 39 -17.31 -17.65 29.91
N ILE A 40 -16.24 -17.27 29.20
CA ILE A 40 -16.19 -16.03 28.43
C ILE A 40 -17.35 -15.98 27.44
N ASP A 41 -17.55 -17.03 26.66
CA ASP A 41 -18.57 -17.09 25.61
C ASP A 41 -20.00 -17.07 26.15
N GLN A 42 -20.25 -17.74 27.28
CA GLN A 42 -21.59 -17.85 27.85
C GLN A 42 -21.98 -16.65 28.70
N HIS A 43 -21.00 -15.94 29.29
CA HIS A 43 -21.28 -14.97 30.35
C HIS A 43 -20.69 -13.59 30.12
N LEU A 44 -19.47 -13.47 29.58
CA LEU A 44 -18.80 -12.17 29.44
C LEU A 44 -19.06 -11.55 28.06
N LEU A 45 -18.71 -12.29 27.00
CA LEU A 45 -18.80 -11.82 25.61
C LEU A 45 -20.21 -11.39 25.17
N PRO A 46 -21.33 -11.98 25.64
CA PRO A 46 -22.67 -11.51 25.29
C PRO A 46 -23.04 -10.13 25.87
N CYS A 47 -22.32 -9.64 26.89
CA CYS A 47 -22.66 -8.46 27.66
C CYS A 47 -21.70 -7.29 27.36
N PRO A 48 -22.11 -6.26 26.60
CA PRO A 48 -21.24 -5.13 26.25
C PRO A 48 -20.64 -4.38 27.44
N GLU A 49 -21.34 -4.35 28.59
CA GLU A 49 -20.79 -3.73 29.82
C GLU A 49 -19.56 -4.48 30.36
N MET A 50 -19.32 -5.71 29.92
CA MET A 50 -18.19 -6.56 30.32
C MET A 50 -17.08 -6.62 29.26
N ASP A 51 -17.13 -5.81 28.20
CA ASP A 51 -16.14 -5.88 27.11
C ASP A 51 -14.71 -5.63 27.61
N ASP A 52 -14.49 -4.66 28.51
CA ASP A 52 -13.17 -4.36 29.09
C ASP A 52 -12.61 -5.54 29.90
N LEU A 53 -13.48 -6.24 30.65
CA LEU A 53 -13.13 -7.43 31.43
C LEU A 53 -12.85 -8.62 30.50
N THR A 54 -13.70 -8.82 29.49
CA THR A 54 -13.57 -9.90 28.50
C THR A 54 -12.25 -9.80 27.77
N ARG A 55 -11.92 -8.59 27.31
CA ARG A 55 -10.63 -8.29 26.70
C ARG A 55 -9.50 -8.68 27.64
N GLN A 56 -9.47 -8.16 28.87
CA GLN A 56 -8.38 -8.46 29.80
C GLN A 56 -8.21 -9.97 30.06
N CYS A 57 -9.31 -10.73 30.14
CA CYS A 57 -9.25 -12.19 30.28
C CYS A 57 -8.60 -12.89 29.07
N LEU A 58 -8.83 -12.37 27.86
CA LEU A 58 -8.27 -12.89 26.61
C LEU A 58 -6.83 -12.41 26.34
N HIS A 59 -6.32 -11.42 27.08
CA HIS A 59 -4.96 -10.90 26.89
C HIS A 59 -3.90 -11.99 27.11
N ASP A 60 -4.05 -12.78 28.18
CA ASP A 60 -3.08 -13.80 28.57
C ASP A 60 -3.43 -15.19 28.02
N LEU A 61 -4.17 -15.24 26.91
CA LEU A 61 -4.54 -16.48 26.25
C LEU A 61 -3.27 -17.20 25.73
N PRO A 62 -3.01 -18.46 26.12
CA PRO A 62 -1.75 -19.13 25.80
C PRO A 62 -1.61 -19.54 24.33
N GLU A 63 -2.73 -19.77 23.64
CA GLU A 63 -2.77 -20.17 22.23
C GLU A 63 -3.87 -19.41 21.51
N TRP A 64 -3.54 -18.87 20.34
CA TRP A 64 -4.47 -18.12 19.49
C TRP A 64 -4.97 -18.99 18.33
N ASP A 65 -6.28 -19.13 18.26
CA ASP A 65 -7.00 -19.78 17.16
C ASP A 65 -8.02 -18.83 16.50
N LEU A 66 -8.67 -19.30 15.44
CA LEU A 66 -9.61 -18.48 14.67
C LEU A 66 -10.80 -18.01 15.53
N GLU A 67 -11.34 -18.87 16.40
CA GLU A 67 -12.46 -18.49 17.26
C GLU A 67 -12.05 -17.41 18.26
N SER A 68 -10.84 -17.50 18.82
CA SER A 68 -10.31 -16.49 19.75
C SER A 68 -10.12 -15.15 19.09
N VAL A 69 -9.66 -15.12 17.82
CA VAL A 69 -9.64 -13.89 17.03
C VAL A 69 -11.04 -13.35 16.79
N GLN A 70 -12.04 -14.19 16.51
CA GLN A 70 -13.43 -13.76 16.34
C GLN A 70 -14.02 -13.13 17.62
N ARG A 71 -13.61 -13.62 18.80
CA ARG A 71 -13.99 -13.01 20.09
C ARG A 71 -13.45 -11.57 20.16
N ILE A 72 -12.16 -11.38 19.85
CA ILE A 72 -11.56 -10.03 19.81
C ILE A 72 -12.19 -9.14 18.75
N GLN A 73 -12.47 -9.66 17.54
CA GLN A 73 -13.20 -8.93 16.49
C GLN A 73 -14.57 -8.47 16.98
N THR A 74 -15.29 -9.30 17.73
CA THR A 74 -16.60 -8.96 18.31
C THR A 74 -16.48 -7.78 19.28
N LEU A 75 -15.51 -7.81 20.19
CA LEU A 75 -15.23 -6.70 21.12
C LEU A 75 -14.82 -5.43 20.35
N ALA A 76 -13.93 -5.60 19.38
CA ALA A 76 -13.43 -4.53 18.53
C ALA A 76 -14.50 -3.89 17.65
N LEU A 77 -15.61 -4.56 17.34
CA LEU A 77 -16.75 -3.97 16.61
C LEU A 77 -17.72 -3.21 17.52
N ARG A 78 -17.72 -3.47 18.83
CA ARG A 78 -18.59 -2.80 19.82
C ARG A 78 -17.94 -1.59 20.49
N ALA A 79 -16.62 -1.57 20.59
CA ALA A 79 -15.87 -0.52 21.28
C ALA A 79 -16.14 0.89 20.70
N SER A 80 -16.00 1.95 21.50
CA SER A 80 -16.02 3.34 21.01
C SER A 80 -14.67 3.75 20.38
N GLU A 81 -14.66 4.79 19.55
CA GLU A 81 -13.48 5.24 18.78
C GLU A 81 -12.25 5.54 19.65
N GLU A 82 -12.45 6.20 20.81
CA GLU A 82 -11.37 6.55 21.75
C GLU A 82 -10.67 5.32 22.37
N ARG A 83 -11.22 4.13 22.16
CA ARG A 83 -10.78 2.88 22.77
C ARG A 83 -10.36 1.85 21.72
N LEU A 84 -9.72 2.19 20.61
CA LEU A 84 -9.25 1.16 19.66
C LEU A 84 -7.76 0.83 19.71
N TRP A 85 -6.96 1.64 20.41
CA TRP A 85 -5.51 1.40 20.58
C TRP A 85 -5.21 0.01 21.17
N TRP A 86 -6.07 -0.51 22.06
CA TRP A 86 -5.87 -1.84 22.62
C TRP A 86 -6.04 -2.95 21.59
N ALA A 87 -6.87 -2.75 20.56
CA ALA A 87 -7.12 -3.78 19.57
C ALA A 87 -5.94 -3.90 18.61
N GLU A 88 -5.19 -2.82 18.41
CA GLU A 88 -3.88 -2.82 17.76
C GLU A 88 -2.89 -3.70 18.55
N ASP A 89 -2.84 -3.58 19.88
CA ASP A 89 -1.97 -4.44 20.71
C ASP A 89 -2.27 -5.94 20.52
N TYR A 90 -3.54 -6.32 20.36
CA TYR A 90 -3.88 -7.71 20.04
C TYR A 90 -3.41 -8.16 18.67
N VAL A 91 -3.38 -7.28 17.66
CA VAL A 91 -2.82 -7.63 16.35
C VAL A 91 -1.36 -8.03 16.51
N TYR A 92 -0.59 -7.29 17.31
CA TYR A 92 0.82 -7.60 17.58
C TYR A 92 1.00 -8.86 18.41
N LEU A 93 0.25 -8.97 19.50
CA LEU A 93 0.26 -10.17 20.35
C LEU A 93 -0.08 -11.43 19.54
N ILE A 94 -1.16 -11.40 18.76
CA ILE A 94 -1.54 -12.51 17.89
C ILE A 94 -0.44 -12.79 16.88
N SER A 95 0.20 -11.76 16.32
CA SER A 95 1.27 -11.94 15.34
C SER A 95 2.48 -12.67 15.94
N ASP A 96 2.84 -12.40 17.19
CA ASP A 96 3.95 -13.06 17.87
C ASP A 96 3.70 -14.55 18.11
N HIS A 97 2.44 -14.94 18.37
CA HIS A 97 2.07 -16.33 18.66
C HIS A 97 1.63 -17.11 17.41
N ASN A 98 0.87 -16.48 16.52
CA ASN A 98 0.29 -17.06 15.33
C ASN A 98 0.14 -16.01 14.21
N PRO A 99 1.23 -15.75 13.44
CA PRO A 99 1.29 -14.71 12.41
C PRO A 99 0.13 -14.72 11.41
N ASP A 100 -0.34 -15.91 11.02
CA ASP A 100 -1.38 -16.05 10.00
C ASP A 100 -2.76 -15.56 10.48
N LEU A 101 -2.95 -15.39 11.79
CA LEU A 101 -4.22 -14.93 12.35
C LEU A 101 -4.31 -13.42 12.54
N ALA A 102 -3.18 -12.74 12.75
CA ALA A 102 -3.15 -11.31 13.03
C ALA A 102 -3.76 -10.44 11.90
N PRO A 103 -3.52 -10.73 10.60
CA PRO A 103 -4.13 -9.96 9.52
C PRO A 103 -5.66 -9.98 9.48
N LEU A 104 -6.30 -11.02 10.02
CA LEU A 104 -7.77 -11.09 10.08
C LEU A 104 -8.34 -10.08 11.07
N LEU A 105 -7.67 -9.87 12.20
CA LEU A 105 -8.07 -8.83 13.15
C LEU A 105 -7.78 -7.44 12.57
N ALA A 106 -6.58 -7.24 12.01
CA ALA A 106 -6.20 -5.97 11.38
C ALA A 106 -7.17 -5.57 10.26
N SER A 107 -7.60 -6.50 9.40
CA SER A 107 -8.55 -6.21 8.33
C SER A 107 -9.92 -5.75 8.84
N THR A 108 -10.37 -6.31 9.97
CA THR A 108 -11.62 -5.90 10.63
C THR A 108 -11.50 -4.48 11.17
N LEU A 109 -10.40 -4.17 11.86
CA LEU A 109 -10.14 -2.85 12.43
C LEU A 109 -10.01 -1.78 11.34
N PHE A 110 -9.30 -2.10 10.26
CA PHE A 110 -9.15 -1.21 9.10
C PHE A 110 -10.47 -0.97 8.36
N SER A 111 -11.28 -2.01 8.17
CA SER A 111 -12.60 -1.87 7.53
C SER A 111 -13.53 -1.00 8.36
N ARG A 112 -13.59 -1.25 9.68
CA ARG A 112 -14.33 -0.42 10.61
C ARG A 112 -13.89 1.04 10.56
N ARG A 113 -12.58 1.30 10.64
CA ARG A 113 -12.02 2.66 10.59
C ARG A 113 -12.38 3.38 9.30
N LEU A 114 -12.36 2.67 8.17
CA LEU A 114 -12.74 3.23 6.89
C LEU A 114 -14.25 3.58 6.84
N ASP A 115 -15.11 2.71 7.38
CA ASP A 115 -16.54 2.97 7.45
C ASP A 115 -16.87 4.19 8.32
N GLU A 116 -16.17 4.36 9.45
CA GLU A 116 -16.28 5.54 10.32
C GLU A 116 -15.86 6.83 9.59
N LEU A 117 -14.72 6.80 8.89
CA LEU A 117 -14.26 7.95 8.11
C LEU A 117 -15.26 8.34 7.03
N ASN A 118 -15.92 7.36 6.40
CA ASN A 118 -16.94 7.60 5.38
C ASN A 118 -18.26 8.16 5.95
N GLN A 119 -18.60 7.83 7.20
CA GLN A 119 -19.80 8.36 7.87
C GLN A 119 -19.62 9.81 8.33
N ASN A 120 -18.43 10.15 8.81
CA ASN A 120 -18.10 11.50 9.29
C ASN A 120 -17.86 12.52 8.13
N ASP A 121 -17.76 12.04 6.89
CA ASP A 121 -17.43 12.83 5.68
C ASP A 121 -18.60 13.71 5.18
N GLN A 122 -19.79 13.63 5.79
CA GLN A 122 -20.95 14.43 5.35
C GLN A 122 -20.84 15.93 5.66
N ASP A 123 -19.90 16.36 6.53
CA ASP A 123 -19.88 17.73 7.08
C ASP A 123 -18.68 18.64 6.72
N ALA A 124 -17.57 18.19 6.09
CA ALA A 124 -16.50 19.11 5.66
C ALA A 124 -15.50 18.55 4.61
N ASP A 125 -15.58 19.05 3.37
CA ASP A 125 -14.71 18.71 2.22
C ASP A 125 -13.21 19.05 2.42
N THR A 126 -12.87 19.79 3.49
CA THR A 126 -11.49 20.27 3.76
C THR A 126 -10.73 19.37 4.74
N GLU A 127 -11.39 18.67 5.67
CA GLU A 127 -10.70 17.76 6.62
C GLU A 127 -10.32 16.41 5.98
N ARG A 128 -11.03 16.00 4.92
CA ARG A 128 -10.86 14.71 4.22
C ARG A 128 -9.42 14.42 3.77
N ARG A 129 -8.68 15.47 3.38
CA ARG A 129 -7.26 15.36 2.94
C ARG A 129 -6.27 15.19 4.08
N THR A 130 -6.65 15.52 5.32
CA THR A 130 -5.74 15.47 6.48
C THR A 130 -5.73 14.12 7.20
N ARG A 131 -6.73 13.26 6.96
CA ARG A 131 -6.87 11.95 7.63
C ARG A 131 -6.75 10.76 6.68
N ASN A 132 -5.75 10.76 5.81
CA ASN A 132 -5.51 9.62 4.93
C ASN A 132 -5.03 8.40 5.76
N PRO A 133 -5.77 7.27 5.78
CA PRO A 133 -5.40 6.09 6.58
C PRO A 133 -4.04 5.50 6.21
N LEU A 134 -3.60 5.62 4.95
CA LEU A 134 -2.30 5.11 4.50
C LEU A 134 -1.13 5.98 4.99
N GLU A 135 -1.39 7.23 5.37
CA GLU A 135 -0.38 8.17 5.86
C GLU A 135 -0.48 8.40 7.37
N SER A 136 -1.27 7.61 8.10
CA SER A 136 -1.32 7.66 9.57
C SER A 136 0.08 7.40 10.14
N THR A 137 0.54 8.26 11.04
CA THR A 137 1.90 8.26 11.59
C THR A 137 1.97 7.92 13.08
N ASN A 138 0.84 7.99 13.78
CA ASN A 138 0.74 7.85 15.25
C ASN A 138 0.13 6.52 15.69
N GLU A 139 -0.14 5.61 14.76
CA GLU A 139 -0.80 4.32 14.99
C GLU A 139 -0.12 3.27 14.11
N TRP A 140 -0.34 2.00 14.41
CA TRP A 140 0.10 0.86 13.62
C TRP A 140 1.61 0.67 13.51
N HIS A 141 2.38 1.13 14.50
CA HIS A 141 3.85 1.20 14.43
C HIS A 141 4.53 -0.14 14.07
N ASP A 142 4.04 -1.26 14.60
CA ASP A 142 4.62 -2.60 14.40
C ASP A 142 3.90 -3.39 13.29
N LEU A 143 2.93 -2.79 12.59
CA LEU A 143 2.24 -3.43 11.48
C LEU A 143 3.17 -3.94 10.36
N PRO A 144 4.31 -3.28 10.04
CA PRO A 144 5.28 -3.86 9.12
C PRO A 144 5.83 -5.23 9.55
N ALA A 145 6.02 -5.47 10.86
CA ALA A 145 6.47 -6.77 11.37
C ALA A 145 5.38 -7.84 11.19
N VAL A 146 4.11 -7.47 11.38
CA VAL A 146 2.96 -8.35 11.09
C VAL A 146 2.90 -8.73 9.61
N ALA A 147 3.12 -7.75 8.73
CA ALA A 147 3.19 -7.96 7.29
C ALA A 147 4.35 -8.88 6.87
N GLU A 148 5.53 -8.73 7.47
CA GLU A 148 6.69 -9.59 7.23
C GLU A 148 6.46 -11.03 7.73
N ALA A 149 5.78 -11.19 8.86
CA ALA A 149 5.54 -12.50 9.47
C ALA A 149 4.52 -13.35 8.68
N ALA A 150 3.52 -12.73 8.06
CA ALA A 150 2.48 -13.43 7.28
C ALA A 150 2.10 -12.71 5.97
N PRO A 151 3.02 -12.51 5.01
CA PRO A 151 2.82 -11.59 3.87
C PRO A 151 1.70 -12.03 2.93
N VAL A 152 1.52 -13.35 2.74
CA VAL A 152 0.46 -13.88 1.86
C VAL A 152 -0.92 -13.65 2.49
N VAL A 153 -1.06 -13.95 3.77
CA VAL A 153 -2.33 -13.77 4.49
C VAL A 153 -2.62 -12.27 4.64
N PHE A 154 -1.61 -11.47 4.97
CA PHE A 154 -1.72 -10.02 5.02
C PHE A 154 -2.30 -9.43 3.74
N LEU A 155 -1.72 -9.73 2.58
CA LEU A 155 -2.28 -9.25 1.31
C LEU A 155 -3.68 -9.79 1.05
N ARG A 156 -3.92 -11.08 1.29
CA ARG A 156 -5.24 -11.68 1.04
C ARG A 156 -6.34 -10.94 1.80
N GLU A 157 -6.10 -10.63 3.07
CA GLU A 157 -7.12 -9.99 3.92
C GLU A 157 -7.21 -8.47 3.68
N LEU A 158 -6.08 -7.79 3.46
CA LEU A 158 -6.01 -6.32 3.49
C LEU A 158 -5.87 -5.66 2.12
N TRP A 159 -5.60 -6.40 1.04
CA TRP A 159 -5.39 -5.81 -0.29
C TRP A 159 -6.62 -5.07 -0.81
N SER A 160 -7.81 -5.62 -0.61
CA SER A 160 -9.06 -4.97 -1.04
C SER A 160 -9.28 -3.64 -0.31
N TRP A 161 -8.89 -3.55 0.96
CA TRP A 161 -8.91 -2.32 1.73
C TRP A 161 -7.90 -1.31 1.18
N PHE A 162 -6.65 -1.71 0.92
CA PHE A 162 -5.65 -0.84 0.31
C PHE A 162 -6.12 -0.25 -1.02
N VAL A 163 -6.69 -1.09 -1.90
CA VAL A 163 -7.22 -0.66 -3.19
C VAL A 163 -8.33 0.39 -3.01
N LYS A 164 -9.26 0.18 -2.07
CA LYS A 164 -10.34 1.13 -1.76
C LYS A 164 -9.77 2.47 -1.28
N VAL A 165 -8.88 2.45 -0.29
CA VAL A 165 -8.29 3.67 0.27
C VAL A 165 -7.42 4.39 -0.77
N ALA A 166 -6.59 3.67 -1.52
CA ALA A 166 -5.76 4.27 -2.55
C ALA A 166 -6.60 4.94 -3.65
N THR A 167 -7.73 4.33 -4.03
CA THR A 167 -8.66 4.89 -5.02
C THR A 167 -9.35 6.14 -4.50
N GLN A 168 -9.82 6.12 -3.24
CA GLN A 168 -10.58 7.22 -2.65
C GLN A 168 -9.70 8.45 -2.35
N TRP A 169 -8.48 8.27 -1.83
CA TRP A 169 -7.62 9.38 -1.42
C TRP A 169 -6.61 9.82 -2.47
N TYR A 170 -6.25 8.96 -3.42
CA TYR A 170 -5.28 9.27 -4.48
C TYR A 170 -5.86 9.19 -5.89
N GLY A 171 -7.18 9.10 -6.02
CA GLY A 171 -7.86 9.31 -7.30
C GLY A 171 -7.67 10.74 -7.79
N CYS A 172 -7.20 10.91 -9.03
CA CYS A 172 -7.08 12.23 -9.65
C CYS A 172 -7.51 12.15 -11.10
N ALA A 173 -7.96 13.28 -11.65
CA ALA A 173 -8.24 13.39 -13.06
C ALA A 173 -6.97 13.08 -13.88
N PRO A 174 -7.12 12.40 -15.02
CA PRO A 174 -6.00 12.18 -15.92
C PRO A 174 -5.37 13.50 -16.39
N SER A 175 -4.06 13.50 -16.64
CA SER A 175 -3.40 14.60 -17.33
C SER A 175 -3.99 14.78 -18.73
N SER A 176 -4.17 16.02 -19.17
CA SER A 176 -4.62 16.34 -20.54
C SER A 176 -3.52 16.11 -21.59
N LEU A 177 -2.25 16.15 -21.16
CA LEU A 177 -1.09 16.08 -22.04
C LEU A 177 -0.38 14.71 -21.95
N LEU A 178 -0.07 14.29 -20.73
CA LEU A 178 0.75 13.11 -20.48
C LEU A 178 -0.11 11.85 -20.35
N ASN A 179 0.42 10.74 -20.83
CA ASN A 179 -0.17 9.41 -20.79
C ASN A 179 0.35 8.62 -19.58
N HIS A 180 -0.07 9.01 -18.39
CA HIS A 180 0.24 8.33 -17.13
C HIS A 180 -1.02 8.08 -16.30
N TYR A 181 -0.91 7.22 -15.29
CA TYR A 181 -1.96 7.06 -14.29
C TYR A 181 -2.09 8.32 -13.44
N GLY A 182 -3.33 8.67 -13.06
CA GLY A 182 -3.59 9.81 -12.18
C GLY A 182 -2.74 9.77 -10.90
N HIS A 183 -2.31 10.97 -10.47
CA HIS A 183 -1.49 11.29 -9.29
C HIS A 183 0.04 11.15 -9.44
N ILE A 184 0.76 12.15 -8.93
CA ILE A 184 2.21 12.10 -8.72
C ILE A 184 2.46 11.27 -7.47
N SER A 185 3.31 10.26 -7.59
CA SER A 185 3.78 9.26 -6.64
C SER A 185 4.36 9.75 -5.29
N HIS A 186 4.03 10.96 -4.82
CA HIS A 186 4.44 11.55 -3.54
C HIS A 186 4.14 10.69 -2.31
N ILE A 187 3.27 9.68 -2.42
CA ILE A 187 3.04 8.72 -1.32
C ILE A 187 4.28 7.87 -1.05
N TYR A 188 5.02 7.54 -2.12
CA TYR A 188 6.26 6.77 -2.09
C TYR A 188 7.50 7.67 -2.13
N TYR A 189 7.31 8.98 -2.30
CA TYR A 189 8.39 9.96 -2.36
C TYR A 189 8.25 10.96 -1.21
N PRO A 190 9.06 10.84 -0.15
CA PRO A 190 8.96 11.75 0.99
C PRO A 190 9.24 13.18 0.54
N ARG A 191 8.19 14.00 0.44
CA ARG A 191 8.29 15.46 0.31
C ARG A 191 8.83 16.10 1.60
N SER A 192 8.90 15.34 2.69
CA SER A 192 9.10 15.83 4.06
C SER A 192 10.13 14.99 4.81
N GLY A 193 11.42 15.13 4.45
CA GLY A 193 12.55 14.59 5.22
C GLY A 193 12.60 13.05 5.40
N PRO A 194 13.71 12.53 5.93
CA PRO A 194 13.91 11.09 6.17
C PRO A 194 13.10 10.51 7.35
N HIS A 195 12.05 11.19 7.84
CA HIS A 195 11.44 10.89 9.16
C HIS A 195 9.91 10.77 9.19
N MET A 196 9.18 10.85 8.08
CA MET A 196 7.75 10.51 8.12
C MET A 196 7.57 8.99 8.14
N HIS A 197 7.42 8.44 9.35
CA HIS A 197 7.10 7.05 9.59
C HIS A 197 5.65 6.78 9.16
N ARG A 198 5.46 6.07 8.03
CA ARG A 198 4.15 5.68 7.49
C ARG A 198 3.99 4.17 7.62
N PRO A 199 3.73 3.65 8.84
CA PRO A 199 3.77 2.22 9.11
C PRO A 199 2.79 1.44 8.27
N VAL A 200 1.57 1.96 8.06
CA VAL A 200 0.55 1.29 7.25
C VAL A 200 1.02 1.10 5.81
N LEU A 201 1.47 2.17 5.15
CA LEU A 201 2.00 2.07 3.79
C LEU A 201 3.23 1.13 3.74
N LYS A 202 4.14 1.23 4.72
CA LYS A 202 5.31 0.37 4.81
C LYS A 202 4.95 -1.11 4.99
N ALA A 203 3.89 -1.42 5.73
CA ALA A 203 3.38 -2.77 5.87
C ALA A 203 2.88 -3.34 4.54
N PHE A 204 2.13 -2.57 3.75
CA PHE A 204 1.73 -3.00 2.40
C PHE A 204 2.92 -3.19 1.46
N GLU A 205 3.90 -2.28 1.48
CA GLU A 205 5.12 -2.45 0.69
C GLU A 205 5.84 -3.76 1.05
N THR A 206 6.02 -4.00 2.35
CA THR A 206 6.70 -5.20 2.88
C THR A 206 5.95 -6.47 2.48
N ALA A 207 4.63 -6.52 2.72
CA ALA A 207 3.80 -7.66 2.34
C ALA A 207 3.81 -7.92 0.82
N VAL A 208 3.77 -6.86 -0.01
CA VAL A 208 3.84 -6.98 -1.47
C VAL A 208 5.17 -7.56 -1.92
N GLN A 209 6.28 -7.01 -1.42
CA GLN A 209 7.62 -7.48 -1.78
C GLN A 209 7.82 -8.94 -1.33
N ASP A 210 7.48 -9.25 -0.09
CA ASP A 210 7.69 -10.58 0.48
C ASP A 210 6.76 -11.63 -0.11
N CYS A 211 5.47 -11.32 -0.30
CA CYS A 211 4.54 -12.23 -0.96
C CYS A 211 4.98 -12.52 -2.39
N ALA A 212 5.38 -11.50 -3.15
CA ALA A 212 5.81 -11.68 -4.53
C ALA A 212 7.13 -12.44 -4.64
N ARG A 213 8.08 -12.20 -3.73
CA ARG A 213 9.37 -12.92 -3.65
C ARG A 213 9.20 -14.38 -3.23
N LEU A 214 8.39 -14.64 -2.19
CA LEU A 214 8.25 -15.98 -1.60
C LEU A 214 7.21 -16.85 -2.32
N LYS A 215 6.11 -16.24 -2.80
CA LYS A 215 4.97 -16.92 -3.46
C LYS A 215 4.46 -16.12 -4.69
N PRO A 216 5.28 -15.96 -5.75
CA PRO A 216 4.95 -15.15 -6.94
C PRO A 216 3.55 -15.37 -7.52
N HIS A 217 3.13 -16.63 -7.67
CA HIS A 217 1.82 -16.94 -8.23
C HIS A 217 0.66 -16.53 -7.31
N ARG A 218 0.83 -16.63 -5.99
CA ARG A 218 -0.19 -16.17 -5.02
C ARG A 218 -0.28 -14.65 -5.01
N PHE A 219 0.85 -13.95 -5.12
CA PHE A 219 0.84 -12.49 -5.28
C PHE A 219 0.02 -12.07 -6.51
N VAL A 220 0.25 -12.70 -7.67
CA VAL A 220 -0.54 -12.42 -8.88
C VAL A 220 -2.01 -12.74 -8.66
N GLU A 221 -2.35 -13.90 -8.10
CA GLU A 221 -3.74 -14.31 -7.82
C GLU A 221 -4.48 -13.28 -6.94
N ILE A 222 -3.88 -12.86 -5.83
CA ILE A 222 -4.48 -11.90 -4.89
C ILE A 222 -4.67 -10.53 -5.55
N THR A 223 -3.70 -10.09 -6.35
CA THR A 223 -3.67 -8.72 -6.87
C THR A 223 -4.32 -8.54 -8.24
N HIS A 224 -4.61 -9.63 -8.96
CA HIS A 224 -5.07 -9.60 -10.36
C HIS A 224 -6.30 -8.71 -10.59
N ALA A 225 -7.25 -8.71 -9.65
CA ALA A 225 -8.46 -7.88 -9.74
C ALA A 225 -8.16 -6.37 -9.76
N ALA A 226 -7.01 -5.94 -9.23
CA ALA A 226 -6.60 -4.54 -9.18
C ALA A 226 -5.81 -4.09 -10.41
N TRP A 227 -5.46 -4.99 -11.33
CA TRP A 227 -4.59 -4.66 -12.46
C TRP A 227 -5.21 -3.61 -13.38
N THR A 228 -6.52 -3.64 -13.58
CA THR A 228 -7.22 -2.70 -14.48
C THR A 228 -7.66 -1.42 -13.79
N ILE A 229 -7.34 -1.23 -12.51
CA ILE A 229 -7.76 -0.04 -11.76
C ILE A 229 -6.90 1.15 -12.17
N ASP A 230 -7.55 2.25 -12.57
CA ASP A 230 -6.91 3.48 -12.99
C ASP A 230 -6.42 4.31 -11.78
N ASN A 231 -5.33 3.86 -11.15
CA ASN A 231 -4.77 4.50 -9.96
C ASN A 231 -3.25 4.28 -9.88
N GLY A 232 -2.47 5.37 -9.93
CA GLY A 232 -1.00 5.31 -9.95
C GLY A 232 -0.38 4.56 -8.77
N PRO A 233 -0.75 4.88 -7.52
CA PRO A 233 -0.30 4.16 -6.33
C PRO A 233 -0.44 2.64 -6.37
N ILE A 234 -1.60 2.15 -6.84
CA ILE A 234 -1.86 0.72 -6.99
C ILE A 234 -0.94 0.13 -8.05
N GLN A 235 -0.85 0.76 -9.23
CA GLN A 235 -0.01 0.26 -10.34
C GLN A 235 1.48 0.23 -9.98
N ILE A 236 1.95 1.20 -9.20
CA ILE A 236 3.32 1.20 -8.65
C ILE A 236 3.53 0.02 -7.71
N MET A 237 2.59 -0.25 -6.80
CA MET A 237 2.69 -1.36 -5.87
C MET A 237 2.71 -2.71 -6.63
N LEU A 238 1.86 -2.85 -7.66
CA LEU A 238 1.87 -4.01 -8.55
C LEU A 238 3.23 -4.19 -9.25
N ALA A 239 3.79 -3.10 -9.80
CA ALA A 239 5.10 -3.14 -10.45
C ALA A 239 6.21 -3.57 -9.48
N ARG A 240 6.23 -3.04 -8.25
CA ARG A 240 7.21 -3.45 -7.22
C ARG A 240 7.13 -4.94 -6.91
N GLY A 241 5.93 -5.48 -6.71
CA GLY A 241 5.78 -6.92 -6.50
C GLY A 241 6.25 -7.73 -7.71
N LEU A 242 5.91 -7.31 -8.94
CA LEU A 242 6.38 -7.98 -10.15
C LEU A 242 7.91 -7.91 -10.33
N THR A 243 8.55 -6.84 -9.87
CA THR A 243 10.02 -6.71 -9.83
C THR A 243 10.64 -7.78 -8.93
N GLU A 244 10.09 -7.98 -7.72
CA GLU A 244 10.57 -9.04 -6.80
C GLU A 244 10.29 -10.45 -7.35
N ALA A 245 9.20 -10.62 -8.11
CA ALA A 245 8.81 -11.88 -8.73
C ALA A 245 9.50 -12.17 -10.08
N ALA A 246 10.31 -11.24 -10.59
CA ALA A 246 10.79 -11.22 -11.96
C ALA A 246 11.51 -12.50 -12.40
N ARG A 247 12.28 -13.12 -11.50
CA ARG A 247 12.99 -14.38 -11.79
C ARG A 247 12.05 -15.57 -12.02
N THR A 248 10.89 -15.58 -11.37
CA THR A 248 9.98 -16.74 -11.40
C THR A 248 8.89 -16.59 -12.46
N ILE A 249 8.39 -15.37 -12.65
CA ILE A 249 7.27 -15.08 -13.57
C ILE A 249 7.54 -13.87 -14.48
N PRO A 250 8.68 -13.82 -15.20
CA PRO A 250 9.07 -12.65 -15.99
C PRO A 250 8.05 -12.32 -17.09
N ALA A 251 7.47 -13.35 -17.72
CA ALA A 251 6.42 -13.21 -18.73
C ALA A 251 5.17 -12.49 -18.20
N VAL A 252 4.86 -12.64 -16.91
CA VAL A 252 3.73 -11.95 -16.26
C VAL A 252 4.06 -10.46 -16.08
N GLY A 253 5.31 -10.13 -15.76
CA GLY A 253 5.81 -8.74 -15.72
C GLY A 253 5.77 -8.08 -17.10
N LEU A 254 6.21 -8.78 -18.16
CA LEU A 254 6.10 -8.28 -19.52
C LEU A 254 4.64 -8.05 -19.93
N LYS A 255 3.76 -9.03 -19.67
CA LYS A 255 2.32 -8.90 -19.93
C LYS A 255 1.72 -7.71 -19.19
N PHE A 256 2.13 -7.49 -17.94
CA PHE A 256 1.71 -6.31 -17.19
C PHE A 256 2.13 -5.03 -17.93
N LEU A 257 3.40 -4.87 -18.30
CA LEU A 257 3.87 -3.69 -19.04
C LEU A 257 3.15 -3.51 -20.39
N SER A 258 2.95 -4.58 -21.16
CA SER A 258 2.38 -4.50 -22.51
C SER A 258 0.86 -4.29 -22.56
N SER A 259 0.15 -4.58 -21.46
CA SER A 259 -1.32 -4.44 -21.44
C SER A 259 -1.82 -3.00 -21.28
N ASP A 260 -0.97 -2.05 -20.91
CA ASP A 260 -1.33 -0.62 -20.81
C ASP A 260 -0.07 0.25 -20.96
N ALA A 261 -0.03 1.09 -22.00
CA ALA A 261 1.11 1.94 -22.32
C ALA A 261 1.52 2.89 -21.17
N ARG A 262 0.60 3.22 -20.26
CA ARG A 262 0.88 4.07 -19.09
C ARG A 262 1.81 3.38 -18.09
N ARG A 263 1.92 2.04 -18.13
CA ARG A 263 2.79 1.25 -17.24
C ARG A 263 4.28 1.37 -17.58
N LEU A 264 4.62 2.00 -18.70
CA LEU A 264 5.98 2.42 -19.03
C LEU A 264 6.34 3.79 -18.43
N SER A 265 5.41 4.43 -17.71
CA SER A 265 5.58 5.71 -17.00
C SER A 265 5.17 5.59 -15.51
N LEU A 266 5.46 4.45 -14.87
CA LEU A 266 5.23 4.27 -13.43
C LEU A 266 6.37 4.89 -12.63
N GLY A 267 6.07 5.95 -11.88
CA GLY A 267 7.02 6.63 -11.00
C GLY A 267 6.97 8.13 -11.17
N CYS A 268 8.07 8.81 -10.86
CA CYS A 268 8.18 10.25 -11.07
C CYS A 268 9.33 10.51 -12.05
N HIS A 269 9.03 11.09 -13.21
CA HIS A 269 10.03 11.45 -14.22
C HIS A 269 11.12 12.39 -13.68
N SER A 270 10.83 13.17 -12.62
CA SER A 270 11.80 14.09 -12.01
C SER A 270 12.91 13.40 -11.20
N LEU A 271 12.82 12.08 -10.97
CA LEU A 271 13.78 11.34 -10.15
C LEU A 271 14.80 10.53 -10.97
N GLY A 272 14.73 10.55 -12.31
CA GLY A 272 15.68 9.86 -13.18
C GLY A 272 15.46 8.36 -13.25
N ASP A 273 16.55 7.56 -13.16
CA ASP A 273 16.57 6.10 -13.32
C ASP A 273 15.76 5.33 -12.25
N ASP A 274 15.28 6.02 -11.22
CA ASP A 274 14.52 5.45 -10.10
C ASP A 274 13.01 5.35 -10.40
N SER A 275 12.64 5.04 -11.64
CA SER A 275 11.24 4.78 -12.00
C SER A 275 10.90 3.30 -11.87
N TYR A 276 9.70 2.98 -11.39
CA TYR A 276 9.26 1.60 -11.19
C TYR A 276 9.13 0.82 -12.51
N SER A 277 8.84 1.50 -13.62
CA SER A 277 8.91 0.89 -14.96
C SER A 277 10.32 0.47 -15.32
N PHE A 278 11.31 1.34 -15.07
CA PHE A 278 12.73 1.04 -15.33
C PHE A 278 13.19 -0.16 -14.48
N GLU A 279 12.88 -0.15 -13.18
CA GLU A 279 13.23 -1.26 -12.28
C GLU A 279 12.62 -2.58 -12.74
N LEU A 280 11.34 -2.58 -13.12
CA LEU A 280 10.66 -3.78 -13.59
C LEU A 280 11.27 -4.30 -14.89
N ILE A 281 11.50 -3.44 -15.88
CA ILE A 281 12.15 -3.81 -17.16
C ILE A 281 13.53 -4.44 -16.88
N ARG A 282 14.34 -3.79 -16.04
CA ARG A 282 15.67 -4.27 -15.67
C ARG A 282 15.61 -5.62 -14.96
N ALA A 283 14.61 -5.83 -14.12
CA ALA A 283 14.47 -7.06 -13.35
C ALA A 283 13.99 -8.24 -14.20
N ILE A 284 13.03 -8.04 -15.12
CA ILE A 284 12.49 -9.13 -15.95
C ILE A 284 13.39 -9.47 -17.14
N GLY A 285 14.10 -8.47 -17.70
CA GLY A 285 14.90 -8.61 -18.93
C GLY A 285 15.78 -9.86 -18.98
N PRO A 286 16.63 -10.12 -17.97
CA PRO A 286 17.51 -11.30 -17.94
C PRO A 286 16.81 -12.66 -17.99
N TRP A 287 15.50 -12.70 -17.72
CA TRP A 287 14.72 -13.92 -17.60
C TRP A 287 13.70 -14.11 -18.73
N LEU A 288 13.61 -13.14 -19.66
CA LEU A 288 12.77 -13.26 -20.85
C LEU A 288 13.47 -14.11 -21.92
N ASP A 289 12.69 -14.87 -22.69
CA ASP A 289 13.21 -15.51 -23.90
C ASP A 289 13.43 -14.48 -25.03
N SER A 290 14.08 -14.89 -26.13
CA SER A 290 14.39 -13.97 -27.22
C SER A 290 13.17 -13.35 -27.89
N GLN A 291 12.03 -14.05 -27.94
CA GLN A 291 10.80 -13.52 -28.53
C GLN A 291 10.18 -12.46 -27.61
N GLN A 292 10.12 -12.75 -26.31
CA GLN A 292 9.62 -11.83 -25.29
C GLN A 292 10.52 -10.59 -25.14
N LEU A 293 11.83 -10.76 -25.24
CA LEU A 293 12.76 -9.65 -25.23
C LEU A 293 12.51 -8.74 -26.45
N LEU A 294 12.40 -9.31 -27.65
CA LEU A 294 12.06 -8.54 -28.85
C LEU A 294 10.70 -7.84 -28.75
N GLU A 295 9.70 -8.48 -28.12
CA GLU A 295 8.41 -7.86 -27.81
C GLU A 295 8.59 -6.63 -26.91
N MET A 296 9.39 -6.75 -25.84
CA MET A 296 9.69 -5.65 -24.94
C MET A 296 10.45 -4.51 -25.65
N GLU A 297 11.47 -4.83 -26.46
CA GLU A 297 12.20 -3.84 -27.26
C GLU A 297 11.25 -3.08 -28.19
N THR A 298 10.38 -3.81 -28.88
CA THR A 298 9.40 -3.24 -29.82
C THR A 298 8.38 -2.37 -29.09
N LEU A 299 7.85 -2.84 -27.96
CA LEU A 299 6.89 -2.11 -27.13
C LEU A 299 7.46 -0.75 -26.72
N ILE A 300 8.68 -0.73 -26.17
CA ILE A 300 9.32 0.51 -25.71
C ILE A 300 9.64 1.41 -26.91
N ARG A 301 10.14 0.87 -28.03
CA ARG A 301 10.46 1.66 -29.23
C ARG A 301 9.29 2.45 -29.81
N HIS A 302 8.07 1.95 -29.67
CA HIS A 302 6.86 2.58 -30.18
C HIS A 302 6.06 3.33 -29.10
N TRP A 303 6.55 3.34 -27.86
CA TRP A 303 5.88 4.01 -26.76
C TRP A 303 6.11 5.53 -26.78
N SER A 304 5.08 6.27 -26.38
CA SER A 304 5.14 7.71 -26.10
C SER A 304 4.57 8.03 -24.72
N GLN A 305 5.22 8.95 -24.02
CA GLN A 305 4.73 9.47 -22.73
C GLN A 305 3.57 10.45 -22.89
N TYR A 306 3.25 10.87 -24.11
CA TYR A 306 2.15 11.78 -24.41
C TYR A 306 0.89 11.03 -24.83
N ARG A 307 -0.25 11.70 -24.68
CA ARG A 307 -1.52 11.12 -25.12
C ARG A 307 -1.61 11.04 -26.65
N PRO A 308 -2.27 10.01 -27.19
CA PRO A 308 -2.56 9.94 -28.61
C PRO A 308 -3.35 11.18 -29.08
N GLY A 309 -2.96 11.73 -30.22
CA GLY A 309 -3.64 12.87 -30.84
C GLY A 309 -3.22 14.25 -30.33
N ILE A 310 -2.25 14.33 -29.41
CA ILE A 310 -1.64 15.60 -29.05
C ILE A 310 -0.57 15.96 -30.08
N GLU A 311 -0.63 17.20 -30.58
CA GLU A 311 0.44 17.79 -31.38
C GLU A 311 1.59 18.22 -30.44
N LEU A 312 2.77 17.66 -30.68
CA LEU A 312 3.96 17.89 -29.86
C LEU A 312 4.81 18.99 -30.48
N CYS A 313 5.29 19.93 -29.65
CA CYS A 313 6.35 20.84 -30.08
C CYS A 313 7.71 20.11 -30.17
N GLU A 314 8.72 20.78 -30.74
CA GLU A 314 10.07 20.21 -30.91
C GLU A 314 10.65 19.72 -29.58
N ASP A 315 10.58 20.53 -28.52
CA ASP A 315 11.06 20.14 -27.18
C ASP A 315 10.32 18.89 -26.66
N GLN A 316 9.02 18.77 -26.90
CA GLN A 316 8.23 17.63 -26.44
C GLN A 316 8.58 16.35 -27.22
N LEU A 317 8.84 16.46 -28.53
CA LEU A 317 9.35 15.34 -29.34
C LEU A 317 10.72 14.87 -28.82
N GLU A 318 11.59 15.81 -28.47
CA GLU A 318 12.88 15.50 -27.84
C GLU A 318 12.69 14.77 -26.50
N TRP A 319 11.86 15.31 -25.59
CA TRP A 319 11.60 14.67 -24.29
C TRP A 319 10.94 13.29 -24.40
N ASP A 320 10.10 13.07 -25.42
CA ASP A 320 9.53 11.74 -25.71
C ASP A 320 10.62 10.74 -26.07
N ARG A 321 11.54 11.13 -26.97
CA ARG A 321 12.71 10.31 -27.34
C ARG A 321 13.61 10.04 -26.15
N GLU A 322 13.91 11.04 -25.33
CA GLU A 322 14.72 10.88 -24.12
C GLU A 322 14.08 9.88 -23.14
N SER A 323 12.78 10.01 -22.91
CA SER A 323 12.04 9.13 -21.99
C SER A 323 12.04 7.68 -22.48
N ARG A 324 11.87 7.49 -23.79
CA ARG A 324 11.95 6.19 -24.44
C ARG A 324 13.34 5.59 -24.33
N LEU A 325 14.38 6.40 -24.60
CA LEU A 325 15.77 5.98 -24.51
C LEU A 325 16.12 5.51 -23.09
N ARG A 326 15.65 6.22 -22.06
CA ARG A 326 15.84 5.78 -20.65
C ARG A 326 15.29 4.38 -20.41
N LEU A 327 14.06 4.09 -20.86
CA LEU A 327 13.48 2.75 -20.73
C LEU A 327 14.25 1.69 -21.51
N LEU A 328 14.71 2.00 -22.73
CA LEU A 328 15.53 1.07 -23.52
C LEU A 328 16.87 0.77 -22.83
N THR A 329 17.47 1.76 -22.16
CA THR A 329 18.70 1.54 -21.38
C THR A 329 18.48 0.71 -20.12
N ALA A 330 17.24 0.52 -19.66
CA ALA A 330 16.92 -0.38 -18.56
C ALA A 330 17.18 -1.85 -18.90
N ILE A 331 17.15 -2.21 -20.19
CA ILE A 331 17.50 -3.56 -20.66
C ILE A 331 19.01 -3.75 -20.48
N PRO A 332 19.49 -4.78 -19.76
CA PRO A 332 20.92 -5.03 -19.55
C PRO A 332 21.71 -5.17 -20.86
N GLU A 333 22.90 -4.57 -20.93
CA GLU A 333 23.72 -4.50 -22.16
C GLU A 333 24.07 -5.87 -22.75
N ASP A 334 24.27 -6.86 -21.90
CA ASP A 334 24.67 -8.22 -22.25
C ASP A 334 23.58 -9.01 -22.97
N ILE A 335 22.31 -8.58 -22.86
CA ILE A 335 21.17 -9.26 -23.49
C ILE A 335 20.55 -8.47 -24.66
N ARG A 336 20.95 -7.21 -24.88
CA ARG A 336 20.41 -6.38 -25.96
C ARG A 336 20.69 -7.01 -27.32
N SER A 337 19.73 -6.92 -28.23
CA SER A 337 20.01 -7.21 -29.64
C SER A 337 21.10 -6.26 -30.19
N SER A 338 21.85 -6.71 -31.21
CA SER A 338 22.85 -5.85 -31.86
C SER A 338 22.20 -4.61 -32.49
N GLU A 339 20.97 -4.75 -32.98
CA GLU A 339 20.17 -3.65 -33.53
C GLU A 339 19.79 -2.65 -32.43
N LEU A 340 19.31 -3.13 -31.28
CA LEU A 340 18.98 -2.26 -30.16
C LEU A 340 20.22 -1.53 -29.65
N SER A 341 21.34 -2.23 -29.49
CA SER A 341 22.60 -1.62 -29.05
C SER A 341 23.07 -0.50 -29.99
N ALA A 342 23.00 -0.73 -31.30
CA ALA A 342 23.33 0.28 -32.30
C ALA A 342 22.36 1.49 -32.25
N PHE A 343 21.06 1.22 -32.07
CA PHE A 343 20.05 2.27 -31.94
C PHE A 343 20.27 3.13 -30.69
N ILE A 344 20.48 2.52 -29.52
CA ILE A 344 20.75 3.24 -28.27
C ILE A 344 22.02 4.10 -28.42
N ALA A 345 23.08 3.56 -29.03
CA ALA A 345 24.32 4.32 -29.25
C ALA A 345 24.10 5.54 -30.17
N SER A 346 23.30 5.39 -31.22
CA SER A 346 22.91 6.49 -32.11
C SER A 346 22.10 7.55 -31.36
N GLU A 347 21.04 7.15 -30.65
CA GLU A 347 20.19 8.08 -29.90
C GLU A 347 20.97 8.81 -28.81
N LEU A 348 21.87 8.15 -28.08
CA LEU A 348 22.71 8.79 -27.05
C LEU A 348 23.68 9.82 -27.65
N SER A 349 24.09 9.64 -28.91
CA SER A 349 24.94 10.62 -29.60
C SER A 349 24.18 11.87 -30.02
N GLU A 350 22.89 11.74 -30.33
CA GLU A 350 22.00 12.84 -30.72
C GLU A 350 21.38 13.53 -29.51
N LEU A 351 21.16 12.80 -28.41
CA LEU A 351 20.50 13.27 -27.19
C LEU A 351 21.46 13.16 -25.99
N PRO A 352 22.51 13.99 -25.91
CA PRO A 352 23.53 13.89 -24.86
C PRO A 352 22.97 14.14 -23.44
N ASN A 353 21.80 14.76 -23.33
CA ASN A 353 21.13 15.00 -22.05
C ASN A 353 20.14 13.90 -21.64
N ALA A 354 19.90 12.89 -22.48
CA ALA A 354 18.85 11.91 -22.25
C ALA A 354 19.00 11.14 -20.92
N LEU A 355 20.24 10.86 -20.51
CA LEU A 355 20.54 10.15 -19.24
C LEU A 355 20.83 11.10 -18.08
N ARG A 356 20.72 12.41 -18.28
CA ARG A 356 20.95 13.36 -17.22
C ARG A 356 19.83 13.21 -16.19
N LYS A 357 20.18 12.91 -14.94
CA LYS A 357 19.22 13.03 -13.84
C LYS A 357 18.67 14.46 -13.89
N PRO A 358 17.34 14.63 -13.95
CA PRO A 358 16.75 15.97 -13.95
C PRO A 358 17.37 16.73 -12.78
N THR A 359 18.10 17.80 -13.06
CA THR A 359 18.47 18.75 -12.01
C THR A 359 17.14 19.14 -11.41
N ARG A 360 16.87 18.72 -10.16
CA ARG A 360 15.64 19.04 -9.43
C ARG A 360 15.33 20.47 -9.76
N MET A 361 14.30 20.69 -10.59
CA MET A 361 13.85 22.04 -10.88
C MET A 361 13.65 22.65 -9.49
N PRO A 362 14.40 23.71 -9.11
CA PRO A 362 13.94 24.51 -8.00
C PRO A 362 12.55 24.88 -8.46
N TRP A 363 11.53 24.34 -7.78
CA TRP A 363 10.16 24.76 -8.00
C TRP A 363 10.23 26.27 -8.07
N GLY A 364 9.95 26.83 -9.25
CA GLY A 364 9.97 28.25 -9.47
C GLY A 364 8.85 28.83 -8.63
N PHE A 365 9.07 28.98 -7.33
CA PHE A 365 8.47 30.05 -6.61
C PHE A 365 8.93 31.29 -7.35
N VAL A 366 8.02 31.86 -8.13
CA VAL A 366 8.09 33.28 -8.44
C VAL A 366 7.89 33.97 -7.09
N SER A 367 8.94 34.01 -6.27
CA SER A 367 8.93 34.65 -4.95
C SER A 367 8.90 36.17 -5.07
N ASN A 368 9.13 36.69 -6.28
CA ASN A 368 9.00 38.09 -6.63
C ASN A 368 8.25 38.19 -7.97
N ILE A 369 6.92 38.28 -7.89
CA ILE A 369 6.21 39.13 -8.84
C ILE A 369 6.49 40.54 -8.33
N SER A 370 7.31 41.32 -9.04
CA SER A 370 7.42 42.75 -8.75
C SER A 370 5.99 43.31 -8.73
N PRO A 371 5.57 44.04 -7.68
CA PRO A 371 4.22 44.59 -7.66
C PRO A 371 4.03 45.44 -8.92
N ILE A 372 3.08 45.02 -9.75
CA ILE A 372 2.62 45.80 -10.91
C ILE A 372 2.21 47.17 -10.35
N SER A 373 2.83 48.22 -10.86
CA SER A 373 2.48 49.57 -10.47
C SER A 373 1.04 49.88 -10.93
N LYS A 374 0.35 50.79 -10.23
CA LYS A 374 -1.01 51.21 -10.61
C LYS A 374 -1.09 51.69 -12.06
N ASP A 375 -0.02 52.26 -12.60
CA ASP A 375 0.03 52.77 -13.95
C ASP A 375 0.12 51.64 -14.98
N GLU A 376 0.92 50.59 -14.73
CA GLU A 376 1.00 49.40 -15.57
C GLU A 376 -0.33 48.63 -15.63
N MET A 377 -1.09 48.64 -14.53
CA MET A 377 -2.42 48.02 -14.46
C MET A 377 -3.49 48.76 -15.26
N ASN A 378 -3.31 50.08 -15.48
CA ASN A 378 -4.25 50.91 -16.22
C ASN A 378 -3.96 50.97 -17.72
N THR A 379 -2.79 50.48 -18.16
CA THR A 379 -2.38 50.44 -19.57
C THR A 379 -2.36 49.02 -20.16
N ALA A 380 -2.73 48.01 -19.38
CA ALA A 380 -2.92 46.66 -19.89
C ALA A 380 -4.23 46.61 -20.68
N ASP A 381 -4.12 46.59 -22.01
CA ASP A 381 -5.24 46.27 -22.90
C ASP A 381 -5.56 44.77 -22.78
N ASP A 382 -6.85 44.42 -22.77
CA ASP A 382 -7.38 43.04 -22.66
C ASP A 382 -6.82 42.06 -23.69
#